data_AF-A0AAX6MDB9-F1
#
_entry.id   AF-A0AAX6MDB9-F1
#
_cell.length_a   1.000
_cell.length_b   1.000
_cell.length_c   1.000
_cell.angle_alpha   90.00
_cell.angle_beta   90.00
_cell.angle_gamma   90.00
#
_symmetry.space_group_name_H-M   'P 1'
#
loop_
_entity.id
_entity.type
_entity.pdbx_description
1 polymer ?
#
loop_
_entity_poly.entity_id
_entity_poly.type
_entity_poly.pdbx_seq_one_letter_code
_entity_poly.pdbx_strand_id
1 'polypeptide(L)'
;MPSWDNSKDDQTVFDVSKEALDVIDQEAQSKSVSASYRYLNYASTYQDPISSYGPDSNAHLQAVSEKYDPEGFFQTAGVGPFKLSR
;
A
#
# COMPACT_ATOMS: atom_id res chain seq x y z
N MET A 1 12.04 -5.47 -6.17
CA MET A 1 11.37 -6.76 -5.95
C MET A 1 12.40 -7.86 -6.11
N PRO A 2 12.33 -8.94 -5.32
CA PRO A 2 13.21 -10.10 -5.51
C PRO A 2 13.00 -10.70 -6.90
N SER A 3 14.03 -11.37 -7.40
CA SER A 3 14.02 -12.09 -8.68
C SER A 3 14.38 -13.55 -8.45
N TRP A 4 13.68 -14.45 -9.12
CA TRP A 4 13.89 -15.90 -9.04
C TRP A 4 13.57 -16.54 -10.40
N ASP A 5 14.09 -17.75 -10.62
CA ASP A 5 14.10 -18.36 -11.97
C ASP A 5 12.87 -19.24 -12.25
N ASN A 6 12.23 -19.79 -11.22
CA ASN A 6 11.16 -20.78 -11.37
C ASN A 6 9.82 -20.25 -10.86
N SER A 7 8.83 -20.16 -11.75
CA SER A 7 7.49 -19.63 -11.42
C SER A 7 6.74 -20.45 -10.37
N LYS A 8 7.17 -21.68 -10.07
CA LYS A 8 6.60 -22.46 -8.96
C LYS A 8 6.90 -21.85 -7.59
N ASP A 9 7.92 -21.00 -7.51
CA ASP A 9 8.36 -20.37 -6.28
C ASP A 9 7.67 -19.01 -6.04
N ASP A 10 6.78 -18.55 -6.93
CA ASP A 10 6.14 -17.24 -6.87
C ASP A 10 5.50 -16.96 -5.50
N GLN A 11 4.70 -17.91 -5.01
CA GLN A 11 4.03 -17.78 -3.72
C GLN A 11 5.03 -17.79 -2.57
N THR A 12 6.04 -18.67 -2.62
CA THR A 12 7.09 -18.75 -1.59
C THR A 12 7.88 -17.45 -1.51
N VAL A 13 8.29 -16.88 -2.64
CA VAL A 13 9.03 -15.63 -2.65
C VAL A 13 8.16 -14.47 -2.18
N PHE A 14 6.88 -14.43 -2.56
CA PHE A 14 5.94 -13.43 -2.05
C PHE A 14 5.81 -13.51 -0.51
N ASP A 15 5.57 -14.70 0.04
CA ASP A 15 5.35 -14.90 1.48
C ASP A 15 6.60 -14.55 2.30
N VAL A 16 7.78 -15.01 1.88
CA VAL A 16 9.05 -14.69 2.55
C VAL A 16 9.35 -13.19 2.49
N SER A 17 9.08 -12.54 1.37
CA SER A 17 9.29 -11.08 1.24
C SER A 17 8.36 -10.29 2.15
N LYS A 18 7.11 -10.71 2.24
CA LYS A 18 6.12 -10.11 3.13
C LYS A 18 6.54 -10.29 4.59
N GLU A 19 6.87 -11.51 4.99
CA GLU A 19 7.31 -11.81 6.37
C GLU A 19 8.54 -11.00 6.76
N ALA A 20 9.54 -10.89 5.87
CA ALA A 20 10.73 -10.10 6.12
C ALA A 20 10.40 -8.61 6.37
N LEU A 21 9.48 -8.03 5.58
CA LEU A 21 9.04 -6.65 5.78
C LEU A 21 8.24 -6.48 7.08
N ASP A 22 7.37 -7.43 7.42
CA ASP A 22 6.60 -7.40 8.66
C ASP A 22 7.52 -7.46 9.90
N VAL A 23 8.57 -8.29 9.86
CA VAL A 23 9.59 -8.35 10.92
C VAL A 23 10.36 -7.03 11.06
N ILE A 24 10.75 -6.42 9.94
CA ILE A 24 11.43 -5.11 9.95
C ILE A 24 10.52 -4.05 10.56
N ASP A 25 9.25 -4.01 10.17
CA ASP A 25 8.27 -3.06 10.70
C ASP A 25 8.05 -3.23 12.21
N GLN A 26 7.89 -4.47 12.68
CA GLN A 26 7.73 -4.79 14.10
C GLN A 26 8.96 -4.36 14.92
N GLU A 27 10.17 -4.59 14.41
CA GLU A 27 11.40 -4.21 15.10
C GLU A 27 11.61 -2.69 15.10
N ALA A 28 11.21 -1.99 14.03
CA ALA A 28 11.24 -0.53 14.02
C ALA A 28 10.22 0.06 15.00
N GLN A 29 9.04 -0.56 15.13
CA GLN A 29 8.02 -0.16 16.11
C GLN A 29 8.50 -0.41 17.55
N SER A 30 9.12 -1.56 17.83
CA SER A 30 9.66 -1.90 19.15
C SER A 30 10.69 -0.85 19.64
N LYS A 31 11.44 -0.28 18.69
CA LYS A 31 12.44 0.77 18.91
C LYS A 31 11.89 2.19 18.81
N SER A 32 10.60 2.38 18.55
CA SER A 32 9.97 3.69 18.34
C SER A 32 10.62 4.52 17.21
N VAL A 33 11.15 3.85 16.17
CA VAL A 33 11.75 4.48 14.97
C VAL A 33 11.02 4.11 13.68
N SER A 34 9.87 3.44 13.77
CA SER A 34 9.06 3.07 12.60
C SER A 34 8.52 4.29 11.86
N ALA A 35 8.63 4.28 10.54
CA ALA A 35 7.93 5.22 9.68
C ALA A 35 6.56 4.65 9.28
N SER A 36 5.49 5.41 9.50
CA SER A 36 4.14 5.04 9.05
C SER A 36 3.97 5.16 7.54
N TYR A 37 4.68 6.11 6.91
CA TYR A 37 4.60 6.39 5.48
C TYR A 37 4.98 5.18 4.61
N ARG A 38 4.25 5.00 3.51
CA ARG A 38 4.49 3.99 2.48
C ARG A 38 4.41 4.63 1.11
N TYR A 39 5.43 4.42 0.30
CA TYR A 39 5.50 4.98 -1.05
C TYR A 39 4.71 4.10 -2.04
N LEU A 40 3.59 4.62 -2.54
CA LEU A 40 2.62 3.86 -3.36
C LEU A 40 3.26 3.18 -4.57
N ASN A 41 4.21 3.84 -5.25
CA ASN A 41 4.85 3.26 -6.44
C ASN A 41 5.62 1.97 -6.14
N TYR A 42 6.04 1.75 -4.89
CA TYR A 42 6.75 0.55 -4.43
C TYR A 42 5.96 -0.25 -3.38
N ALA A 43 4.68 0.07 -3.18
CA ALA A 43 3.84 -0.67 -2.25
C ALA A 43 3.37 -1.98 -2.88
N SER A 44 3.44 -3.06 -2.11
CA SER A 44 2.81 -4.32 -2.47
C SER A 44 1.30 -4.29 -2.19
N THR A 45 0.55 -5.19 -2.81
CA THR A 45 -0.93 -5.25 -2.72
C THR A 45 -1.46 -5.46 -1.30
N TYR A 46 -0.65 -6.02 -0.40
CA TYR A 46 -1.03 -6.23 1.01
C TYR A 46 -0.78 -5.00 1.90
N GLN A 47 -0.12 -3.96 1.39
CA GLN A 47 0.16 -2.74 2.12
C GLN A 47 -0.93 -1.69 1.83
N ASP A 48 -1.09 -0.73 2.74
CA ASP A 48 -2.01 0.39 2.58
C ASP A 48 -1.25 1.72 2.49
N PRO A 49 -0.81 2.11 1.27
CA PRO A 49 -0.08 3.36 1.10
C PRO A 49 -0.94 4.60 1.25
N ILE A 50 -2.24 4.53 0.95
CA ILE A 50 -3.12 5.70 1.03
C ILE A 50 -3.29 6.10 2.50
N SER A 51 -3.63 5.16 3.37
CA SER A 51 -3.76 5.45 4.81
C SER A 51 -2.46 5.99 5.43
N SER A 52 -1.31 5.64 4.85
CA SER A 52 0.01 6.08 5.32
C SER A 52 0.31 7.57 5.15
N TYR A 53 -0.44 8.30 4.32
CA TYR A 53 -0.21 9.72 4.04
C TYR A 53 -0.70 10.66 5.14
N GLY A 54 -1.43 10.11 6.12
CA GLY A 54 -2.00 10.85 7.23
C GLY A 54 -3.37 11.48 6.91
N PRO A 55 -4.09 11.91 7.95
CA PRO A 55 -5.49 12.31 7.84
C PRO A 55 -5.70 13.52 6.90
N ASP A 56 -4.82 14.52 6.95
CA ASP A 56 -4.97 15.74 6.13
C ASP A 56 -4.81 15.44 4.64
N SER A 57 -3.81 14.64 4.27
CA SER A 57 -3.59 14.21 2.89
C SER A 57 -4.77 13.37 2.40
N ASN A 58 -5.29 12.48 3.24
CA ASN A 58 -6.41 11.61 2.87
C ASN A 58 -7.70 12.41 2.68
N ALA A 59 -8.01 13.33 3.58
CA ALA A 59 -9.15 14.22 3.44
C ALA A 59 -9.04 15.08 2.17
N HIS A 60 -7.84 15.56 1.85
CA HIS A 60 -7.60 16.29 0.61
C HIS A 60 -7.86 15.43 -0.64
N LEU A 61 -7.33 14.20 -0.66
CA LEU A 61 -7.55 13.26 -1.78
C LEU A 61 -9.02 12.91 -1.94
N GLN A 62 -9.75 12.70 -0.85
CA GLN A 62 -11.20 12.46 -0.86
C GLN A 62 -11.96 13.67 -1.43
N ALA A 63 -11.67 14.89 -0.95
CA ALA A 63 -12.32 16.11 -1.45
C ALA A 63 -12.03 16.36 -2.95
N VAL A 64 -10.81 16.06 -3.41
CA VAL A 64 -10.46 16.13 -4.84
C VAL A 64 -11.23 15.06 -5.63
N SER A 65 -11.33 13.84 -5.11
CA SER A 65 -12.12 12.77 -5.74
C SER A 65 -13.59 13.16 -5.86
N GLU A 66 -14.20 13.73 -4.82
CA GLU A 66 -15.60 14.16 -4.85
C GLU A 66 -15.84 15.28 -5.87
N LYS A 67 -14.89 16.21 -6.00
CA LYS A 67 -15.00 17.35 -6.91
C LYS A 67 -14.87 16.96 -8.38
N TYR A 68 -13.97 16.04 -8.70
CA TYR A 68 -13.58 15.75 -10.09
C TYR A 68 -14.01 14.35 -10.58
N ASP A 69 -14.31 13.42 -9.68
CA ASP A 69 -14.83 12.08 -9.97
C ASP A 69 -16.01 11.74 -9.02
N PRO A 70 -17.12 12.51 -9.05
CA PRO A 70 -18.25 12.32 -8.15
C PRO A 70 -18.90 10.93 -8.27
N GLU A 71 -18.89 10.36 -9.48
CA GLU A 71 -19.39 9.01 -9.75
C GLU A 71 -18.44 7.90 -9.28
N GLY A 72 -17.18 8.25 -8.93
CA GLY A 72 -16.19 7.29 -8.43
C GLY A 72 -15.73 6.31 -9.50
N PHE A 73 -15.62 6.74 -10.75
CA PHE A 73 -15.13 5.94 -11.85
C PHE A 73 -13.76 5.32 -11.53
N PHE A 74 -12.82 6.08 -10.96
CA PHE A 74 -11.50 5.52 -10.63
C PHE A 74 -11.54 4.57 -9.43
N GLN A 75 -12.53 4.71 -8.55
CA GLN A 75 -12.73 3.80 -7.43
C GLN A 75 -13.33 2.46 -7.89
N THR A 76 -14.15 2.46 -8.94
CA THR A 76 -14.93 1.28 -9.39
C THR A 76 -14.37 0.63 -10.65
N ALA A 77 -13.98 1.41 -11.66
CA ALA A 77 -13.51 0.91 -12.96
C ALA A 77 -11.99 0.63 -13.00
N GLY A 78 -11.21 1.22 -12.09
CA GLY A 78 -9.77 0.98 -12.03
C GLY A 78 -9.43 -0.43 -11.50
N VAL A 79 -8.52 -1.14 -12.16
CA VAL A 79 -8.08 -2.50 -11.75
C VAL A 79 -7.01 -2.52 -10.65
N GLY A 80 -6.53 -1.35 -10.23
CA GLY A 80 -5.47 -1.23 -9.22
C GLY A 80 -5.94 -1.54 -7.80
N PRO A 81 -5.04 -2.04 -6.92
CA PRO A 81 -5.38 -2.49 -5.57
C PRO A 81 -5.65 -1.34 -4.58
N PHE A 82 -5.13 -0.15 -4.86
CA PHE A 82 -5.20 0.98 -3.94
C PHE A 82 -6.38 1.88 -4.31
N LYS A 83 -7.35 1.96 -3.40
CA LYS A 83 -8.58 2.76 -3.55
C LYS A 83 -8.69 3.77 -2.42
N LEU A 84 -9.23 4.94 -2.73
CA LEU A 84 -9.65 5.89 -1.71
C LEU A 84 -10.95 5.33 -1.11
N SER A 85 -10.92 4.94 0.17
CA SER A 85 -12.15 4.67 0.91
C SER A 85 -13.00 5.94 0.89
N ARG A 86 -14.29 5.80 0.58
CA ARG A 86 -15.26 6.88 0.76
C ARG A 86 -15.66 6.97 2.21
#